data_AF-A0A4Z0NCH8-F1
#
_entry.id   AF-A0A4Z0NCH8-F1
#
_cell.length_a   1.000
_cell.length_b   1.000
_cell.length_c   1.000
_cell.angle_alpha   90.00
_cell.angle_beta   90.00
_cell.angle_gamma   90.00
#
_symmetry.space_group_name_H-M   'P 1'
#
loop_
_entity.id
_entity.type
_entity.pdbx_description
1 polymer ?
#
loop_
_entity_poly.entity_id
_entity_poly.type
_entity_poly.pdbx_seq_one_letter_code
_entity_poly.pdbx_strand_id
1 'polypeptide(L)' 'MGDKPPVVLAVSRLLKVEAIDSGKTLAVRFEGADGRELAVLVPIASARELRARLFDTIRLVEQAVGKA' A
#
# COMPACT_ATOMS: atom_id res chain seq x y z
N MET A 1 -27.16 5.15 0.01
CA MET A 1 -25.94 5.94 0.28
C MET A 1 -24.98 5.59 -0.86
N GLY A 2 -24.77 6.50 -1.81
CA GLY A 2 -23.99 6.18 -3.02
C GLY A 2 -22.53 5.96 -2.67
N ASP A 3 -21.95 4.86 -3.14
CA ASP A 3 -20.51 4.62 -3.03
C ASP A 3 -19.78 5.80 -3.67
N LYS A 4 -19.00 6.52 -2.86
CA LYS A 4 -18.10 7.52 -3.42
C LYS A 4 -17.02 6.79 -4.22
N PRO A 5 -16.64 7.30 -5.40
CA PRO A 5 -15.55 6.70 -6.14
C PRO A 5 -14.28 6.68 -5.29
N PRO A 6 -13.43 5.64 -5.44
CA PRO A 6 -12.18 5.58 -4.70
C PRO A 6 -11.30 6.78 -5.05
N VAL A 7 -10.66 7.35 -4.03
CA VAL A 7 -9.67 8.40 -4.23
C VAL A 7 -8.40 7.74 -4.76
N VAL A 8 -8.05 8.03 -6.02
CA VAL A 8 -6.83 7.56 -6.66
C VAL A 8 -5.88 8.73 -6.83
N LEU A 9 -4.69 8.62 -6.25
CA LEU A 9 -3.65 9.66 -6.31
C LEU A 9 -2.38 9.08 -6.92
N ALA A 10 -1.79 9.82 -7.85
CA ALA A 10 -0.49 9.47 -8.41
C ALA A 10 0.61 9.85 -7.41
N VAL A 11 1.46 8.89 -7.06
CA VAL A 11 2.64 9.08 -6.20
C VAL A 11 3.91 8.82 -7.00
N SER A 12 4.91 9.67 -6.83
CA SER A 12 6.21 9.56 -7.48
C SER A 12 7.19 8.75 -6.64
N ARG A 13 7.08 8.84 -5.31
CA ARG A 13 8.03 8.21 -4.38
C ARG A 13 7.39 7.87 -3.03
N LEU A 14 7.78 6.72 -2.46
CA LEU A 14 7.59 6.43 -1.05
C LEU A 14 8.70 7.12 -0.23
N LEU A 15 8.33 8.00 0.67
CA LEU A 15 9.26 8.79 1.47
C LEU A 15 9.60 8.12 2.80
N LYS A 16 8.58 7.62 3.52
CA LYS A 16 8.78 7.04 4.86
C LYS A 16 7.70 6.02 5.20
N VAL A 17 8.09 4.99 5.95
CA VAL A 17 7.17 4.07 6.63
C VAL A 17 7.57 4.01 8.08
N GLU A 18 6.64 4.29 9.00
CA GLU A 18 6.89 4.17 10.43
C GLU A 18 5.69 3.57 11.16
N ALA A 19 5.97 2.77 12.19
CA ALA A 19 4.94 2.25 13.07
C ALA A 19 4.67 3.26 14.19
N ILE A 20 3.40 3.62 14.37
CA ILE A 20 2.91 4.55 15.39
C ILE A 20 1.84 3.86 16.23
N ASP A 21 1.29 4.56 17.23
CA ASP A 21 0.22 4.04 18.11
C ASP A 21 0.58 2.67 18.70
N SER A 22 1.76 2.61 19.34
CA SER A 22 2.32 1.37 19.90
C SER A 22 2.43 0.22 18.88
N GLY A 23 2.61 0.53 17.60
CA GLY A 23 2.78 -0.45 16.53
C GLY A 23 1.46 -0.95 15.92
N LYS A 24 0.31 -0.38 16.29
CA LYS A 24 -1.00 -0.78 15.76
C LYS A 24 -1.30 -0.17 14.39
N THR A 25 -0.62 0.91 14.04
CA THR A 25 -0.85 1.66 12.80
C THR A 25 0.48 1.98 12.14
N LEU A 26 0.54 1.84 10.81
CA LEU A 26 1.63 2.33 9.98
C LEU A 26 1.27 3.74 9.47
N ALA A 27 2.14 4.71 9.70
CA ALA A 27 2.13 5.97 8.98
C ALA A 27 3.02 5.84 7.75
N VAL A 28 2.42 5.98 6.58
CA VAL A 28 3.10 5.86 5.28
C VAL A 28 3.07 7.21 4.59
N ARG A 29 4.24 7.75 4.27
CA ARG A 29 4.42 9.07 3.65
C ARG A 29 4.88 8.91 2.22
N PHE A 30 4.21 9.59 1.29
CA PHE A 30 4.50 9.58 -0.14
C PHE A 30 4.72 11.00 -0.66
N GLU A 31 5.53 11.12 -1.70
CA GLU A 31 5.59 12.31 -2.54
C GLU A 31 4.56 12.13 -3.67
N GLY A 32 3.61 13.04 -3.75
CA GLY A 32 2.65 13.13 -4.84
C GLY A 32 3.32 13.59 -6.13
N ALA A 33 2.72 13.26 -7.28
CA ALA A 33 3.22 13.71 -8.57
C ALA A 33 3.21 15.25 -8.73
N ASP A 34 2.42 15.94 -7.93
CA ASP A 34 2.35 17.41 -7.85
C ASP A 34 3.34 18.01 -6.84
N GLY A 35 4.24 17.19 -6.28
CA GLY A 35 5.25 17.59 -5.29
C GLY A 35 4.71 17.78 -3.88
N ARG A 36 3.41 17.56 -3.63
CA ARG A 36 2.84 17.59 -2.28
C ARG A 36 3.05 16.28 -1.57
N GLU A 37 3.17 16.35 -0.24
CA GLU A 37 3.27 15.14 0.57
C GLU A 37 1.90 14.56 0.92
N LEU A 38 1.79 13.23 0.84
CA LEU A 38 0.60 12.48 1.20
C LEU A 38 0.93 11.54 2.36
N ALA A 39 0.13 11.59 3.42
CA ALA A 39 0.23 10.66 4.54
C ALA A 39 -0.99 9.73 4.57
N VAL A 40 -0.75 8.43 4.62
CA VAL A 40 -1.77 7.39 4.75
C VAL A 40 -1.55 6.64 6.05
N LEU A 41 -2.60 6.54 6.86
CA LEU A 41 -2.60 5.73 8.07
C LEU A 41 -3.20 4.36 7.76
N VAL A 42 -2.41 3.31 7.96
CA VAL A 42 -2.80 1.94 7.63
C VAL A 42 -2.77 1.10 8.90
N PRO A 43 -3.92 0.55 9.35
CA PRO A 43 -3.92 -0.41 10.45
C PRO A 43 -3.00 -1.59 10.14
N ILE A 44 -2.22 -2.03 11.13
CA ILE A 44 -1.22 -3.09 10.95
C ILE A 44 -1.86 -4.41 10.48
N ALA A 45 -3.10 -4.68 10.88
CA ALA A 45 -3.86 -5.84 10.44
C ALA A 45 -4.12 -5.80 8.91
N SER A 46 -4.56 -4.66 8.40
CA SER A 46 -4.77 -4.45 6.96
C SER A 46 -3.46 -4.53 6.17
N ALA A 47 -2.37 -3.99 6.73
CA ALA A 47 -1.05 -4.10 6.10
C ALA A 47 -0.55 -5.56 6.01
N ARG A 48 -0.79 -6.36 7.05
CA ARG A 48 -0.45 -7.81 7.06
C ARG A 48 -1.27 -8.59 6.04
N GLU A 49 -2.57 -8.31 5.97
CA GLU A 49 -3.46 -8.94 4.98
C GLU A 49 -3.04 -8.57 3.54
N LEU A 50 -2.78 -7.28 3.29
CA LEU A 50 -2.31 -6.81 1.99
C LEU A 50 -1.00 -7.50 1.60
N ARG A 51 -0.04 -7.61 2.54
CA ARG A 51 1.21 -8.34 2.31
C ARG A 51 0.92 -9.78 1.89
N ALA A 52 0.09 -10.52 2.62
CA ALA A 52 -0.22 -11.91 2.29
C ALA A 52 -0.77 -12.04 0.85
N ARG A 53 -1.78 -11.23 0.51
CA ARG A 53 -2.40 -11.25 -0.83
C ARG A 53 -1.43 -10.89 -1.95
N LEU A 54 -0.51 -9.93 -1.72
CA LEU A 54 0.50 -9.56 -2.70
C LEU A 54 1.51 -10.69 -2.94
N PHE A 55 1.99 -11.34 -1.89
CA PHE A 55 2.91 -12.48 -2.01
C PHE A 55 2.26 -13.66 -2.75
N ASP A 56 1.00 -13.97 -2.44
CA ASP A 56 0.25 -15.01 -3.15
C ASP A 56 0.14 -14.69 -4.65
N THR A 57 -0.14 -13.43 -4.98
CA THR A 57 -0.24 -12.97 -6.37
C THR A 57 1.10 -13.06 -7.11
N ILE A 58 2.20 -12.59 -6.49
CA ILE A 58 3.55 -12.68 -7.08
C ILE A 58 3.91 -14.14 -7.36
N ARG A 59 3.65 -15.03 -6.40
CA ARG A 59 3.91 -16.46 -6.56
C ARG A 59 3.15 -17.07 -7.74
N LEU A 60 1.88 -16.68 -7.95
CA LEU A 60 1.09 -17.12 -9.09
C LEU A 60 1.69 -16.62 -10.42
N VAL A 61 2.15 -15.37 -10.46
CA VAL A 61 2.81 -14.80 -11.64
C VAL A 61 4.12 -15.51 -11.95
N GLU A 62 4.97 -15.77 -10.95
CA GLU A 62 6.24 -16.50 -11.13
C GLU A 62 6.02 -17.92 -11.67
N GLN A 63 4.99 -18.62 -11.18
CA GLN A 63 4.62 -19.95 -11.67
C GLN A 63 4.09 -19.93 -13.12
N ALA A 64 3.45 -18.84 -13.53
CA ALA A 64 2.97 -18.66 -14.90
C ALA A 64 4.13 -18.33 -15.85
N VAL A 65 5.10 -17.51 -15.43
CA VAL A 65 6.26 -17.11 -16.25
C VAL A 65 7.30 -18.25 -16.34
N GLY A 66 7.53 -19.00 -15.26
CA GLY A 66 8.48 -20.12 -15.24
C GLY A 66 8.03 -21.39 -15.97
N LYS A 67 6.85 -21.37 -16.62
CA LYS A 67 6.31 -22.47 -17.44
C LYS A 67 6.36 -22.17 -18.95
N ALA A 68 6.99 -21.07 -19.37
CA ALA A 68 7.21 -20.71 -20.77
C ALA A 68 8.60 -21.13 -21.25
#